data_AF-A0A7V9MTQ2-F1
#
_entry.id   AF-A0A7V9MTQ2-F1
#
_cell.length_a   1.000
_cell.length_b   1.000
_cell.length_c   1.000
_cell.angle_alpha   90.00
_cell.angle_beta   90.00
_cell.angle_gamma   90.00
#
_symmetry.space_group_name_H-M   'P 1'
#
loop_
_entity.id
_entity.type
_entity.pdbx_description
1 polymer ?
#
loop_
_entity_poly.entity_id
_entity_poly.type
_entity_poly.pdbx_seq_one_letter_code
_entity_poly.pdbx_strand_id
1 'polypeptide(L)'
;GSLYSRLNKNAPSPFLAAGQQMLCGGALLFLAGLLSGELRRFHPHEITALSFGAFLYLVIIGAIVGFTAYMWLLRHCDPAKVATYAYVNPIVAVLLGAAFAGETLGLRAVVAAALIIGSVALVITVQQTRRSPAPAVAAVD
;
A
#
# COMPACT_ATOMS: atom_id res chain seq x y z
N GLY A 1 -11.52 -1.20 -16.66
CA GLY A 1 -11.65 -1.01 -15.20
C GLY A 1 -12.82 -0.12 -14.84
N SER A 2 -12.70 1.20 -15.08
CA SER A 2 -13.71 2.21 -14.71
C SER A 2 -15.08 2.04 -15.37
N LEU A 3 -15.15 1.52 -16.61
CA LEU A 3 -16.41 1.20 -17.28
C LEU A 3 -17.13 -0.03 -16.67
N TYR A 4 -16.37 -1.04 -16.24
CA TYR A 4 -16.92 -2.26 -15.64
C TYR A 4 -17.52 -1.98 -14.25
N SER A 5 -16.86 -1.11 -13.46
CA SER A 5 -17.34 -0.67 -12.15
C SER A 5 -18.67 0.09 -12.19
N ARG A 6 -19.05 0.71 -13.31
CA ARG A 6 -20.31 1.46 -13.44
C ARG A 6 -21.55 0.57 -13.66
N LEU A 7 -21.36 -0.65 -14.14
CA LEU A 7 -22.45 -1.57 -14.50
C LEU A 7 -22.81 -2.55 -13.38
N ASN A 8 -21.94 -2.70 -12.36
CA ASN A 8 -22.12 -3.68 -11.31
C ASN A 8 -22.86 -3.07 -10.09
N LYS A 9 -24.17 -3.33 -9.98
CA LYS A 9 -25.02 -2.89 -8.84
C LYS A 9 -24.62 -3.52 -7.50
N ASN A 10 -23.87 -4.62 -7.52
CA ASN A 10 -23.29 -5.26 -6.34
C ASN A 10 -21.83 -4.85 -6.23
N ALA A 11 -21.56 -3.72 -5.56
CA ALA A 11 -20.19 -3.38 -5.20
C ALA A 11 -19.69 -4.45 -4.21
N PRO A 12 -18.66 -5.25 -4.57
CA PRO A 12 -18.11 -6.23 -3.62
C PRO A 12 -17.67 -5.51 -2.36
N SER A 13 -17.83 -6.16 -1.20
CA SER A 13 -17.35 -5.60 0.05
C SER A 13 -15.86 -5.22 -0.13
N PRO A 14 -15.38 -4.09 0.44
CA PRO A 14 -13.99 -3.68 0.25
C PRO A 14 -12.96 -4.76 0.64
N PHE A 15 -13.31 -5.62 1.61
CA PHE A 15 -12.52 -6.79 1.98
C PHE A 15 -12.48 -7.86 0.87
N LEU A 16 -13.62 -8.15 0.24
CA LEU A 16 -13.67 -9.09 -0.88
C LEU A 16 -12.88 -8.57 -2.09
N ALA A 17 -13.04 -7.29 -2.43
CA ALA A 17 -12.32 -6.65 -3.51
C ALA A 17 -10.80 -6.68 -3.27
N ALA A 18 -10.36 -6.36 -2.06
CA ALA A 18 -8.95 -6.44 -1.67
C ALA A 18 -8.43 -7.88 -1.69
N GLY A 19 -9.19 -8.85 -1.17
CA GLY A 19 -8.83 -10.26 -1.21
C GLY A 19 -8.65 -10.77 -2.63
N GLN A 20 -9.54 -10.39 -3.55
CA GLN A 20 -9.41 -10.69 -4.98
C GLN A 20 -8.14 -10.05 -5.57
N GLN A 21 -7.87 -8.78 -5.27
CA GLN A 21 -6.66 -8.10 -5.72
C GLN A 21 -5.38 -8.78 -5.21
N MET A 22 -5.34 -9.18 -3.93
CA MET A 22 -4.19 -9.86 -3.33
C MET A 22 -3.98 -11.25 -3.93
N LEU A 23 -5.05 -12.02 -4.16
CA LEU A 23 -4.96 -13.33 -4.82
C LEU A 23 -4.52 -13.21 -6.27
N CYS A 24 -5.09 -12.29 -7.04
CA CYS A 24 -4.68 -12.06 -8.43
C CYS A 24 -3.23 -11.56 -8.51
N GLY A 25 -2.85 -10.60 -7.67
CA GLY A 25 -1.48 -10.08 -7.62
C GLY A 25 -0.48 -11.17 -7.21
N GLY A 26 -0.80 -11.96 -6.19
CA GLY A 26 0.01 -13.10 -5.76
C GLY A 26 0.13 -14.17 -6.85
N ALA A 27 -0.95 -14.52 -7.53
CA ALA A 27 -0.94 -15.47 -8.64
C ALA A 27 -0.10 -14.96 -9.82
N LEU A 28 -0.20 -13.68 -10.17
CA LEU A 28 0.62 -13.06 -11.22
C LEU A 28 2.10 -13.03 -10.85
N LEU A 29 2.43 -12.68 -9.61
CA LEU A 29 3.82 -12.71 -9.13
C LEU A 29 4.37 -14.14 -9.11
N PHE A 30 3.56 -15.12 -8.70
CA PHE A 30 3.94 -16.53 -8.74
C PHE A 30 4.19 -17.01 -10.17
N LEU A 31 3.30 -16.69 -11.12
CA LEU A 31 3.49 -16.99 -12.53
C LEU A 31 4.74 -16.30 -13.09
N ALA A 32 4.99 -15.04 -12.73
CA ALA A 32 6.19 -14.33 -13.14
C ALA A 32 7.47 -15.00 -12.60
N GLY A 33 7.47 -15.47 -11.35
CA GLY A 33 8.57 -16.24 -10.76
C GLY A 33 8.80 -17.57 -11.47
N LEU A 34 7.73 -18.29 -11.84
CA LEU A 34 7.80 -19.51 -12.65
C LEU A 34 8.44 -19.24 -14.02
N LEU A 35 7.96 -18.22 -14.72
CA LEU A 35 8.44 -17.84 -16.06
C LEU A 35 9.88 -17.30 -16.03
N SER A 36 10.29 -16.66 -14.93
CA SER A 36 11.66 -16.16 -14.73
C SER A 36 12.63 -17.28 -14.33
N GLY A 37 12.16 -18.50 -14.12
CA GLY A 37 12.97 -19.66 -13.76
C GLY A 37 13.44 -19.66 -12.30
N GLU A 38 12.84 -18.84 -11.43
CA GLU A 38 13.20 -18.79 -10.00
C GLU A 38 13.00 -20.14 -9.33
N LEU A 39 12.04 -20.95 -9.78
CA LEU A 39 11.79 -22.29 -9.23
C LEU A 39 12.99 -23.22 -9.36
N ARG A 40 13.86 -23.04 -10.38
CA ARG A 40 15.10 -23.81 -10.54
C ARG A 40 16.21 -23.34 -9.60
N ARG A 41 16.13 -22.10 -9.13
CA ARG A 41 17.05 -21.48 -8.16
C ARG A 41 16.48 -21.52 -6.75
N PHE A 42 15.27 -22.05 -6.59
CA PHE A 42 14.59 -22.15 -5.31
C PHE A 42 15.16 -23.34 -4.54
N HIS A 43 15.98 -23.03 -3.56
CA HIS A 43 16.62 -23.99 -2.69
C HIS A 43 15.97 -23.90 -1.31
N PRO A 44 15.08 -24.85 -0.93
CA PRO A 44 14.36 -24.76 0.35
C PRO A 44 15.27 -24.70 1.58
N HIS A 45 16.49 -25.25 1.47
CA HIS A 45 17.50 -25.24 2.51
C HIS A 45 18.14 -23.87 2.75
N GLU A 46 18.01 -22.92 1.82
CA GLU A 46 18.49 -21.53 1.98
C GLU A 46 17.48 -20.64 2.72
N ILE A 47 16.26 -21.15 3.00
CA ILE A 47 15.26 -20.41 3.76
C ILE A 47 15.67 -20.38 5.23
N THR A 48 16.18 -19.24 5.67
CA THR A 48 16.51 -19.02 7.07
C THR A 48 15.25 -18.77 7.91
N ALA A 49 15.30 -19.11 9.20
CA ALA A 49 14.23 -18.80 10.15
C ALA A 49 13.93 -17.29 10.21
N LEU A 50 14.96 -16.45 10.01
CA LEU A 50 14.82 -15.00 9.94
C LEU A 50 13.99 -14.58 8.71
N SER A 51 14.34 -15.08 7.52
CA SER A 51 13.63 -14.76 6.28
C SER A 51 12.17 -15.21 6.33
N PHE A 52 11.93 -16.41 6.86
CA PHE A 52 10.57 -16.92 7.06
C PHE A 52 9.79 -16.11 8.09
N GLY A 53 10.42 -15.73 9.21
CA GLY A 53 9.82 -14.86 10.23
C GLY A 53 9.49 -13.47 9.69
N ALA A 54 10.38 -12.88 8.89
CA ALA A 54 10.14 -11.59 8.23
C ALA A 54 8.97 -11.66 7.23
N PHE A 55 8.88 -12.75 6.45
CA PHE A 55 7.74 -13.01 5.59
C PHE A 55 6.43 -13.09 6.37
N LEU A 56 6.40 -13.87 7.45
CA LEU A 56 5.21 -14.01 8.30
C LEU A 56 4.81 -12.68 8.95
N TYR A 57 5.79 -11.89 9.39
CA TYR A 57 5.57 -10.54 9.92
C TYR A 57 4.91 -9.64 8.89
N LEU A 58 5.40 -9.62 7.65
CA LEU A 58 4.80 -8.81 6.57
C LEU A 58 3.39 -9.27 6.23
N VAL A 59 3.13 -10.58 6.21
CA VAL A 59 1.79 -11.13 5.95
C VAL A 59 0.81 -10.74 7.06
N ILE A 60 1.17 -10.95 8.32
CA ILE A 60 0.26 -10.73 9.45
C ILE A 60 0.16 -9.23 9.77
N ILE A 61 1.27 -8.57 10.05
CA ILE A 61 1.29 -7.18 10.53
C ILE A 61 1.13 -6.22 9.34
N GLY A 62 1.95 -6.38 8.31
CA GLY A 62 1.97 -5.47 7.16
C GLY A 62 0.69 -5.54 6.32
N ALA A 63 0.24 -6.75 6.01
CA ALA A 63 -0.92 -6.97 5.16
C ALA A 63 -2.22 -7.07 5.97
N ILE A 64 -2.42 -8.12 6.78
CA ILE A 64 -3.73 -8.39 7.40
C ILE A 64 -4.11 -7.27 8.38
N VAL A 65 -3.27 -7.01 9.38
CA VAL A 65 -3.55 -5.99 10.41
C VAL A 65 -3.55 -4.60 9.80
N GLY A 66 -2.49 -4.24 9.04
CA GLY A 66 -2.36 -2.95 8.39
C GLY A 66 -3.54 -2.60 7.48
N PHE A 67 -3.96 -3.52 6.61
CA PHE A 67 -5.09 -3.30 5.71
C PHE A 67 -6.43 -3.23 6.46
N THR A 68 -6.63 -4.08 7.47
CA THR A 68 -7.84 -4.05 8.31
C THR A 68 -7.96 -2.72 9.04
N ALA A 69 -6.86 -2.22 9.60
CA ALA A 69 -6.80 -0.92 10.27
C ALA A 69 -7.06 0.23 9.27
N TYR A 70 -6.48 0.18 8.08
CA TYR A 70 -6.73 1.16 7.02
C TYR A 70 -8.22 1.22 6.63
N MET A 71 -8.83 0.05 6.41
CA MET A 71 -10.26 -0.06 6.10
C MET A 71 -11.15 0.42 7.25
N TRP A 72 -10.77 0.11 8.49
CA TRP A 72 -11.47 0.62 9.67
C TRP A 72 -11.37 2.15 9.75
N LEU A 73 -10.18 2.71 9.50
CA LEU A 73 -9.95 4.15 9.55
C LEU A 73 -10.74 4.87 8.45
N LEU A 74 -10.81 4.33 7.22
CA LEU A 74 -11.65 4.88 6.16
C LEU A 74 -13.14 4.90 6.49
N ARG A 75 -13.60 4.01 7.38
CA ARG A 75 -15.01 3.98 7.84
C ARG A 75 -15.29 4.95 8.98
N HIS A 76 -14.27 5.30 9.78
CA HIS A 76 -14.45 6.08 11.02
C HIS A 76 -13.79 7.46 11.01
N CYS A 77 -12.96 7.77 10.01
CA CYS A 77 -12.22 9.01 9.89
C CYS A 77 -12.36 9.62 8.49
N ASP A 78 -12.12 10.92 8.41
CA ASP A 78 -12.09 11.64 7.15
C ASP A 78 -11.03 11.03 6.20
N PRO A 79 -11.38 10.69 4.95
CA PRO A 79 -10.44 10.16 3.96
C PRO A 79 -9.19 11.03 3.75
N ALA A 80 -9.28 12.35 3.94
CA ALA A 80 -8.13 13.26 3.89
C ALA A 80 -7.14 12.98 5.02
N LYS A 81 -7.64 12.70 6.24
CA LYS A 81 -6.80 12.29 7.37
C LYS A 81 -6.22 10.90 7.15
N VAL A 82 -7.00 9.98 6.61
CA VAL A 82 -6.49 8.64 6.29
C VAL A 82 -5.36 8.75 5.27
N ALA A 83 -5.51 9.55 4.22
CA ALA A 83 -4.53 9.71 3.15
C ALA A 83 -3.16 10.25 3.63
N THR A 84 -3.08 10.90 4.79
CA THR A 84 -1.79 11.36 5.32
C THR A 84 -0.84 10.22 5.66
N TYR A 85 -1.34 8.99 5.86
CA TYR A 85 -0.50 7.79 6.08
C TYR A 85 0.56 7.60 4.99
N ALA A 86 0.23 7.98 3.75
CA ALA A 86 1.14 7.86 2.62
C ALA A 86 2.35 8.80 2.74
N TYR A 87 2.24 9.91 3.47
CA TYR A 87 3.39 10.77 3.81
C TYR A 87 4.25 10.16 4.91
N VAL A 88 3.62 9.44 5.83
CA VAL A 88 4.30 8.86 6.99
C VAL A 88 5.12 7.63 6.58
N ASN A 89 4.61 6.79 5.68
CA ASN A 89 5.26 5.53 5.30
C ASN A 89 6.72 5.69 4.82
N PRO A 90 7.06 6.59 3.87
CA PRO A 90 8.44 6.79 3.44
C PRO A 90 9.35 7.31 4.56
N ILE A 91 8.84 8.21 5.41
CA ILE A 91 9.60 8.77 6.52
C ILE A 91 9.94 7.67 7.52
N VAL A 92 8.94 6.87 7.91
CA VAL A 92 9.13 5.74 8.84
C VAL A 92 10.11 4.72 8.25
N ALA A 93 10.01 4.39 6.96
CA ALA A 93 10.93 3.47 6.31
C ALA A 93 12.39 3.94 6.38
N VAL A 94 12.66 5.22 6.07
CA VAL A 94 14.02 5.79 6.14
C VAL A 94 14.55 5.82 7.57
N LEU A 95 13.72 6.21 8.54
CA LEU A 95 14.11 6.23 9.94
C LEU A 95 14.42 4.83 10.47
N LEU A 96 13.59 3.84 10.11
CA LEU A 96 13.84 2.45 10.50
C LEU A 96 15.08 1.88 9.82
N GLY A 97 15.33 2.20 8.54
CA GLY A 97 16.55 1.80 7.84
C GLY A 97 17.81 2.40 8.49
N ALA A 98 17.79 3.69 8.80
CA ALA A 98 18.90 4.35 9.49
C ALA A 98 19.13 3.81 10.92
N ALA A 99 18.05 3.58 11.68
CA ALA A 99 18.14 3.19 13.08
C ALA A 99 18.42 1.69 13.30
N PHE A 100 17.81 0.82 12.51
CA PHE A 100 17.86 -0.64 12.70
C PHE A 100 18.73 -1.35 11.66
N ALA A 101 18.78 -0.88 10.42
CA ALA A 101 19.65 -1.46 9.39
C ALA A 101 21.04 -0.81 9.33
N GLY A 102 21.26 0.25 10.13
CA GLY A 102 22.55 0.96 10.21
C GLY A 102 22.90 1.73 8.93
N GLU A 103 21.90 2.06 8.11
CA GLU A 103 22.13 2.75 6.85
C GLU A 103 22.63 4.19 7.10
N THR A 104 23.85 4.47 6.63
CA THR A 104 24.40 5.83 6.67
C THR A 104 23.67 6.71 5.65
N LEU A 105 22.89 7.67 6.15
CA LEU A 105 22.17 8.62 5.31
C LEU A 105 23.12 9.65 4.70
N GLY A 106 23.80 9.27 3.62
CA GLY A 106 24.61 10.18 2.82
C GLY A 106 23.74 11.21 2.08
N LEU A 107 24.37 12.26 1.55
CA LEU A 107 23.69 13.36 0.86
C LEU A 107 22.76 12.88 -0.27
N ARG A 108 23.16 11.84 -1.02
CA ARG A 108 22.34 11.23 -2.08
C ARG A 108 21.05 10.62 -1.53
N ALA A 109 21.12 9.92 -0.40
CA ALA A 109 19.95 9.31 0.24
C ALA A 109 18.99 10.37 0.76
N VAL A 110 19.52 11.46 1.33
CA VAL A 110 18.73 12.61 1.78
C VAL A 110 18.01 13.29 0.62
N VAL A 111 18.71 13.54 -0.49
CA VAL A 111 18.10 14.13 -1.70
C VAL A 111 17.02 13.20 -2.28
N ALA A 112 17.29 11.89 -2.36
CA ALA A 112 16.31 10.92 -2.83
C ALA A 112 15.07 10.87 -1.92
N ALA A 113 15.25 10.85 -0.59
CA ALA A 113 14.17 10.89 0.37
C ALA A 113 13.32 12.17 0.24
N ALA A 114 13.97 13.33 0.09
CA ALA A 114 13.29 14.61 -0.11
C ALA A 114 12.45 14.60 -1.41
N LEU A 115 12.99 14.06 -2.50
CA LEU A 115 12.27 13.94 -3.77
C LEU A 115 11.07 13.00 -3.67
N ILE A 116 11.22 11.84 -3.01
CA ILE A 116 10.13 10.88 -2.82
C ILE A 116 9.02 11.50 -1.98
N ILE A 117 9.36 12.06 -0.81
CA ILE A 117 8.39 12.68 0.11
C ILE A 117 7.69 13.86 -0.58
N GLY A 118 8.44 14.72 -1.26
CA GLY A 118 7.90 15.86 -2.00
C GLY A 118 6.95 15.45 -3.13
N SER A 119 7.28 14.38 -3.86
CA SER A 119 6.42 13.84 -4.92
C SER A 119 5.11 13.30 -4.37
N VAL A 120 5.15 12.54 -3.28
CA VAL A 120 3.94 12.03 -2.62
C VAL A 120 3.10 13.19 -2.09
N ALA A 121 3.72 14.17 -1.42
CA ALA A 121 3.10 15.43 -0.96
C ALA A 121 2.32 16.13 -2.07
N LEU A 122 2.96 16.33 -3.23
CA LEU A 122 2.34 17.00 -4.37
C LEU A 122 1.13 16.22 -4.89
N VAL A 123 1.29 14.92 -5.16
CA VAL A 123 0.24 14.08 -5.76
C VAL A 123 -1.01 14.04 -4.88
N ILE A 124 -0.86 13.83 -3.58
CA ILE A 124 -2.00 13.70 -2.68
C ILE A 124 -2.67 15.05 -2.44
N THR A 125 -1.90 16.14 -2.30
CA THR A 125 -2.46 17.50 -2.15
C THR A 125 -3.30 17.90 -3.37
N VAL A 126 -2.84 17.56 -4.59
CA VAL A 126 -3.58 17.81 -5.83
C VAL A 126 -4.85 16.94 -5.90
N GLN A 127 -4.81 15.69 -5.44
CA GLN A 127 -5.99 14.82 -5.42
C GLN A 127 -7.04 15.26 -4.39
N GLN A 128 -6.60 15.77 -3.24
CA GLN A 128 -7.49 16.31 -2.21
C GLN A 128 -8.17 17.60 -2.67
N THR A 129 -7.46 18.52 -3.32
CA THR A 129 -8.02 19.77 -3.84
C THR A 129 -8.98 19.55 -5.03
N ARG A 130 -8.80 18.49 -5.83
CA ARG A 130 -9.71 18.16 -6.94
C ARG A 130 -10.99 17.43 -6.50
N ARG A 131 -11.01 16.83 -5.31
CA ARG A 131 -12.23 16.29 -4.69
C ARG A 131 -12.92 17.40 -3.88
N SER A 132 -13.47 18.40 -4.57
CA SER A 132 -14.45 19.30 -3.92
C SER A 132 -15.71 18.51 -3.54
N PRO A 133 -16.43 18.91 -2.47
CA PRO A 133 -17.64 18.23 -2.03
C PRO A 133 -18.63 18.14 -3.19
N ALA A 134 -19.27 16.98 -3.36
CA ALA A 134 -20.47 16.93 -4.20
C ALA A 134 -21.39 18.07 -3.76
N PRO A 135 -21.99 18.83 -4.69
CA PRO A 135 -22.95 19.87 -4.31
C PRO A 135 -23.98 19.20 -3.42
N ALA A 136 -24.18 19.75 -2.21
CA ALA A 136 -25.32 19.41 -1.39
C ALA A 136 -26.52 19.43 -2.34
N VAL A 137 -27.23 18.31 -2.44
CA VAL A 137 -28.48 18.24 -3.18
C VAL A 137 -29.38 19.26 -2.50
N ALA A 138 -29.36 20.46 -3.06
CA ALA A 138 -30.39 21.43 -2.88
C ALA A 138 -31.67 20.81 -3.44
N ALA A 139 -32.75 21.16 -2.77
CA ALA A 139 -34.13 20.89 -3.13
C ALA A 139 -34.64 19.51 -2.61
N VAL A 140 -35.83 19.40 -2.03
CA VAL A 140 -36.99 20.30 -2.00
C VAL A 140 -37.80 20.00 -0.73
N ASP A 141 -38.49 21.02 -0.26
CA ASP A 141 -39.67 20.96 0.62
C ASP A 141 -40.71 19.87 0.24
#